data_AF-A0A3D0DX77-F1
#
_entry.id   AF-A0A3D0DX77-F1
#
_cell.length_a   1.000
_cell.length_b   1.000
_cell.length_c   1.000
_cell.angle_alpha   90.00
_cell.angle_beta   90.00
_cell.angle_gamma   90.00
#
_symmetry.space_group_name_H-M   'P 1'
#
loop_
_entity.id
_entity.type
_entity.pdbx_description
1 polymer ?
#
loop_
_entity_poly.entity_id
_entity_poly.type
_entity_poly.pdbx_seq_one_letter_code
_entity_poly.pdbx_strand_id
1 'polypeptide(L)' 'MPSTTHWIGQYLFAVASMFALLLAVDVLMRGEAFARAWPSALAWSAVASALFVGRRYYIMRKGLDCAVCERLDKKK' A
#
# COMPACT_ATOMS: atom_id res chain seq x y z
N MET A 1 -20.42 1.06 0.22
CA MET A 1 -19.01 1.43 0.51
C MET A 1 -18.43 0.39 1.48
N PRO A 2 -17.18 -0.07 1.30
CA PRO A 2 -16.56 -1.01 2.24
C PRO A 2 -16.49 -0.42 3.66
N SER A 3 -16.53 -1.29 4.68
CA SER A 3 -16.41 -0.86 6.07
C SER A 3 -15.03 -0.28 6.38
N THR A 4 -14.93 0.57 7.39
CA THR A 4 -13.65 1.14 7.85
C THR A 4 -12.62 0.06 8.18
N THR A 5 -13.08 -1.06 8.75
CA THR A 5 -12.23 -2.24 9.07
C THR A 5 -11.56 -2.83 7.84
N HIS A 6 -12.23 -2.85 6.68
CA HIS A 6 -11.64 -3.31 5.43
C HIS A 6 -10.42 -2.47 5.04
N TRP A 7 -10.55 -1.14 5.12
CA TRP A 7 -9.46 -0.22 4.78
C TRP A 7 -8.30 -0.29 5.76
N ILE A 8 -8.58 -0.46 7.06
CA ILE A 8 -7.55 -0.68 8.07
C ILE A 8 -6.80 -1.99 7.79
N GLY A 9 -7.53 -3.09 7.52
CA GLY A 9 -6.91 -4.37 7.18
C GLY A 9 -6.05 -4.29 5.92
N GLN A 10 -6.55 -3.63 4.87
CA GLN A 10 -5.80 -3.43 3.64
C GLN A 10 -4.55 -2.58 3.84
N TYR A 11 -4.64 -1.53 4.67
CA TYR A 11 -3.48 -0.72 5.05
C TYR A 11 -2.44 -1.53 5.82
N LEU A 12 -2.85 -2.28 6.85
CA LEU A 12 -1.92 -3.10 7.64
C LEU A 12 -1.22 -4.16 6.79
N PHE A 13 -1.96 -4.81 5.88
CA PHE A 13 -1.38 -5.78 4.95
C PHE A 13 -0.37 -5.14 3.99
N ALA A 14 -0.67 -3.95 3.47
CA ALA A 14 0.23 -3.21 2.60
C ALA A 14 1.51 -2.77 3.35
N VAL A 15 1.36 -2.24 4.57
CA VAL A 15 2.51 -1.85 5.42
C VAL A 15 3.37 -3.05 5.72
N ALA A 16 2.79 -4.18 6.14
CA ALA A 16 3.53 -5.38 6.49
C ALA A 16 4.31 -5.96 5.30
N SER A 17 3.68 -6.04 4.12
CA SER A 17 4.33 -6.56 2.91
C SER A 17 5.46 -5.65 2.42
N MET A 18 5.22 -4.33 2.39
CA MET A 18 6.23 -3.34 1.99
C MET A 18 7.40 -3.29 3.00
N PHE A 19 7.09 -3.38 4.30
CA PHE A 19 8.10 -3.43 5.36
C PHE A 19 8.98 -4.67 5.23
N ALA A 20 8.38 -5.84 5.04
CA ALA A 20 9.12 -7.09 4.84
C ALA A 20 10.05 -7.01 3.61
N LEU A 21 9.58 -6.41 2.51
CA LEU A 21 10.39 -6.19 1.31
C LEU A 21 11.59 -5.27 1.59
N LEU A 22 11.37 -4.12 2.23
CA LEU A 22 12.45 -3.17 2.53
C LEU A 22 13.47 -3.77 3.50
N LEU A 23 13.01 -4.45 4.56
CA LEU A 23 13.89 -5.15 5.48
C LEU A 23 14.70 -6.25 4.79
N ALA A 24 14.08 -7.03 3.90
CA ALA A 24 14.80 -8.05 3.14
C ALA A 24 15.92 -7.43 2.30
N VAL A 25 15.67 -6.29 1.65
CA VAL A 25 16.69 -5.57 0.88
C VAL A 25 17.81 -5.04 1.78
N ASP A 26 17.47 -4.33 2.86
CA ASP A 26 18.48 -3.73 3.73
C ASP A 26 19.32 -4.78 4.47
N VAL A 27 18.69 -5.83 5.00
CA VAL A 27 19.38 -6.84 5.81
C VAL A 27 20.06 -7.90 4.93
N LEU A 28 19.38 -8.43 3.92
CA LEU A 28 19.92 -9.55 3.12
C LEU A 28 20.80 -9.10 1.96
N MET A 29 20.49 -7.96 1.33
CA MET A 29 21.23 -7.49 0.14
C MET A 29 22.29 -6.45 0.49
N ARG A 30 22.01 -5.52 1.40
CA ARG A 30 22.99 -4.51 1.84
C ARG A 30 23.84 -4.95 3.02
N GLY A 31 23.41 -5.94 3.80
CA GLY A 31 24.10 -6.39 5.00
C GLY A 31 24.03 -5.37 6.15
N GLU A 32 23.03 -4.50 6.15
CA GLU A 32 22.84 -3.51 7.21
C GLU A 32 22.39 -4.18 8.51
N ALA A 33 22.82 -3.63 9.64
CA ALA A 33 22.39 -4.11 10.94
C ALA A 33 20.87 -3.88 11.11
N PHE A 34 20.13 -4.93 11.51
CA PHE A 34 18.68 -4.87 11.67
C PHE A 34 18.23 -3.67 12.50
N ALA A 35 18.91 -3.41 13.63
CA ALA A 35 18.64 -2.29 14.55
C ALA A 35 18.66 -0.91 13.87
N ARG A 36 19.42 -0.77 12.78
CA ARG A 36 19.54 0.47 12.01
C ARG A 36 18.56 0.52 10.83
N ALA A 37 18.25 -0.63 10.22
CA ALA A 37 17.40 -0.72 9.02
C ALA A 37 15.89 -0.64 9.34
N TRP A 38 15.43 -1.27 10.42
CA TRP A 38 14.00 -1.41 10.68
C TRP A 38 13.25 -0.08 10.90
N PRO A 39 13.80 0.97 11.56
CA PRO A 39 13.05 2.20 11.78
C PRO A 39 12.73 2.94 10.47
N SER A 40 13.71 3.03 9.57
CA SER A 40 13.51 3.67 8.26
C SER A 40 12.60 2.84 7.37
N ALA A 41 12.77 1.52 7.34
CA ALA A 41 11.91 0.63 6.57
C ALA A 41 10.44 0.75 7.01
N LEU A 42 10.19 0.84 8.32
CA LEU A 42 8.83 0.98 8.87
C LEU A 42 8.23 2.35 8.55
N ALA A 43 9.02 3.42 8.68
CA ALA A 43 8.55 4.77 8.35
C ALA A 43 8.14 4.87 6.87
N TRP A 44 8.97 4.37 5.97
CA TRP A 44 8.69 4.41 4.53
C TRP A 44 7.57 3.46 4.11
N SER A 45 7.46 2.28 4.71
CA SER A 45 6.35 1.37 4.43
C SER A 45 5.00 1.96 4.85
N ALA A 46 4.95 2.64 6.01
CA ALA A 46 3.76 3.34 6.48
C ALA A 46 3.36 4.48 5.52
N VAL A 47 4.30 5.35 5.16
CA VAL A 47 4.03 6.48 4.25
C VAL A 47 3.58 5.99 2.87
N ALA A 48 4.30 5.05 2.27
CA ALA A 48 3.95 4.52 0.95
C ALA A 48 2.57 3.84 0.96
N SER A 49 2.27 3.04 1.98
CA SER A 49 0.98 2.36 2.12
C SER A 49 -0.16 3.35 2.36
N ALA A 50 0.07 4.41 3.13
CA ALA A 50 -0.92 5.45 3.37
C ALA A 50 -1.28 6.18 2.08
N LEU A 51 -0.27 6.50 1.25
CA LEU A 51 -0.50 7.11 -0.06
C LEU A 51 -1.28 6.18 -1.00
N PHE A 52 -0.90 4.91 -1.06
CA PHE A 52 -1.55 3.94 -1.94
C PHE A 52 -3.01 3.66 -1.55
N VAL A 53 -3.25 3.30 -0.28
CA VAL A 53 -4.59 3.00 0.22
C VAL A 53 -5.44 4.26 0.28
N GLY A 54 -4.85 5.39 0.68
CA GLY A 54 -5.53 6.69 0.69
C GLY A 54 -5.99 7.13 -0.71
N ARG A 55 -5.16 6.93 -1.74
CA ARG A 55 -5.56 7.21 -3.13
C ARG A 55 -6.69 6.30 -3.58
N ARG A 56 -6.63 5.01 -3.27
CA ARG A 56 -7.70 4.05 -3.60
C ARG A 56 -9.01 4.40 -2.89
N TYR A 57 -8.94 4.76 -1.62
CA TYR A 57 -10.08 5.22 -0.84
C TYR A 57 -10.69 6.50 -1.41
N TYR A 58 -9.86 7.48 -1.80
CA TYR A 58 -10.32 8.73 -2.42
C TYR A 58 -11.07 8.48 -3.74
N ILE A 59 -10.49 7.67 -4.63
CA ILE A 59 -11.11 7.31 -5.92
C ILE A 59 -12.47 6.64 -5.70
N MET A 60 -12.52 5.64 -4.80
CA MET A 60 -13.76 4.94 -4.45
C MET A 60 -14.82 5.88 -3.85
N ARG A 61 -14.44 6.80 -2.95
CA ARG A 61 -15.38 7.75 -2.34
C ARG A 61 -15.93 8.77 -3.32
N LYS A 62 -15.13 9.20 -4.28
CA LYS A 62 -15.55 10.20 -5.28
C LYS A 62 -16.39 9.62 -6.40
N GLY A 63 -16.63 8.30 -6.42
CA GLY A 63 -17.31 7.64 -7.53
C GLY A 63 -16.64 7.96 -8.85
N LEU A 64 -15.31 8.15 -8.83
CA LEU A 64 -14.53 8.27 -10.05
C LEU A 64 -14.55 6.88 -10.66
N ASP A 65 -15.58 6.64 -11.47
CA ASP A 65 -15.73 5.40 -12.20
C ASP A 65 -14.42 5.12 -12.91
N CYS A 66 -14.00 3.87 -12.82
CA CYS A 66 -12.80 3.44 -13.46
C CYS A 66 -12.97 3.75 -14.96
N ALA A 67 -12.22 4.72 -15.48
CA ALA A 67 -12.23 5.05 -16.91
C ALA A 67 -11.97 3.81 -17.78
N VAL A 68 -11.32 2.78 -17.22
CA VAL A 68 -11.15 1.44 -17.81
C VAL A 68 -12.44 0.61 -17.77
N CYS A 69 -13.25 0.66 -16.71
CA CYS A 69 -14.52 -0.07 -16.66
C CYS A 69 -15.53 0.45 -17.69
N GLU A 70 -15.66 1.77 -17.84
CA GLU A 70 -16.52 2.37 -18.87
C GLU A 70 -16.08 1.98 -20.29
N ARG A 71 -14.76 1.80 -20.49
CA ARG A 71 -14.17 1.32 -21.75
C ARG A 71 -14.36 -0.19 -21.98
N LEU A 72 -14.43 -1.00 -20.93
CA LEU A 72 -14.67 -2.44 -21.02
C LEU A 72 -16.15 -2.76 -21.25
N ASP A 73 -17.07 -2.04 -20.60
CA ASP A 73 -18.52 -2.22 -20.79
C ASP A 73 -18.96 -1.81 -22.20
N LYS A 74 -18.36 -0.75 -22.79
CA LYS A 74 -18.63 -0.35 -24.18
C LYS A 74 -18.11 -1.33 -25.24
N LYS A 75 -17.26 -2.30 -24.87
CA LYS A 75 -16.68 -3.28 -25.80
C LYS A 75 -17.46 -4.59 -25.84
N LYS A 76 -18.55 -4.69 -25.08
CA LYS A 76 -19.48 -5.82 -25.04
C LYS A 76 -20.69 -5.54 -25.92
#